data_AF-A0A8J7PRU9-F1
#
_entry.id   AF-A0A8J7PRU9-F1
#
_cell.length_a   1.000
_cell.length_b   1.000
_cell.length_c   1.000
_cell.angle_alpha   90.00
_cell.angle_beta   90.00
_cell.angle_gamma   90.00
#
_symmetry.space_group_name_H-M   'P 1'
#
loop_
_entity.id
_entity.type
_entity.pdbx_description
1 polymer ?
#
loop_
_entity_poly.entity_id
_entity_poly.type
_entity_poly.pdbx_seq_one_letter_code
_entity_poly.pdbx_strand_id
1 'polypeptide(L)' 'MTLLSLLRLEPALQPHAACARCAFFDSGAATIESQFPGLSSLSSGYASVRDGDGLCTKHLRLLRATSACAEFAPK' A
#
# COMPACT_ATOMS: atom_id res chain seq x y z
N MET A 1 -2.83 31.46 26.22
CA MET A 1 -2.69 30.18 26.95
C MET A 1 -4.08 29.57 26.98
N THR A 2 -4.43 28.56 26.19
CA THR A 2 -3.76 27.26 26.13
C THR A 2 -3.83 26.68 24.71
N LEU A 3 -2.63 26.40 24.21
CA LEU A 3 -2.32 25.61 23.03
C LEU A 3 -2.61 24.14 23.42
N LEU A 4 -3.80 23.60 23.12
CA LEU A 4 -4.05 22.16 23.23
C LEU A 4 -4.41 21.60 21.85
N SER A 5 -3.34 21.27 21.13
CA SER A 5 -3.13 19.94 20.54
C SER A 5 -4.39 19.17 20.18
N LEU A 6 -4.90 19.41 18.97
CA LEU A 6 -5.63 18.40 18.21
C LEU A 6 -4.62 17.32 17.80
N LEU A 7 -4.21 16.46 18.75
CA LEU A 7 -3.65 15.16 18.42
C LEU A 7 -4.76 14.43 17.65
N ARG A 8 -4.63 14.43 16.32
CA ARG A 8 -5.37 13.50 15.47
C ARG A 8 -5.04 12.12 16.00
N LEU A 9 -6.05 11.45 16.54
CA LEU A 9 -6.01 10.04 16.88
C LEU A 9 -5.74 9.31 15.55
N GLU A 10 -4.49 8.97 15.27
CA GLU A 10 -4.16 8.13 14.12
C GLU A 10 -4.83 6.77 14.38
N PRO A 11 -5.68 6.27 13.47
CA PRO A 11 -6.36 5.01 13.68
C PRO A 11 -5.30 3.91 13.82
N ALA A 12 -5.33 3.24 14.97
CA ALA A 12 -4.44 2.14 15.28
C ALA A 12 -4.52 1.11 14.16
N LEU A 13 -3.39 0.91 13.49
CA LEU A 13 -3.17 -0.15 12.53
C LEU A 13 -3.65 -1.47 13.14
N GLN A 14 -4.74 -2.04 12.62
CA GLN A 14 -5.30 -3.28 13.16
C GLN A 14 -4.22 -4.37 13.09
N PRO A 15 -3.95 -5.13 14.18
CA PRO A 15 -2.83 -6.08 14.24
C PRO A 15 -2.96 -7.26 13.26
N HIS A 16 -4.11 -7.40 12.59
CA HIS A 16 -4.37 -8.38 11.52
C HIS A 16 -4.62 -7.75 10.14
N ALA A 17 -4.56 -6.42 10.02
CA ALA A 17 -4.64 -5.74 8.74
C ALA A 17 -3.26 -5.78 8.07
N ALA A 18 -3.09 -6.73 7.16
CA ALA A 18 -1.99 -6.73 6.20
C ALA A 18 -2.57 -6.32 4.85
N CYS A 19 -1.91 -5.42 4.13
CA CYS A 19 -2.34 -4.94 2.82
C CYS A 19 -2.58 -6.10 1.86
N ALA A 20 -1.85 -7.23 1.96
CA ALA A 20 -2.17 -8.46 1.21
C ALA A 20 -3.64 -8.90 1.29
N ARG A 21 -4.31 -8.64 2.41
CA ARG A 21 -5.72 -9.00 2.68
C ARG A 21 -6.69 -7.84 2.40
N CYS A 22 -6.21 -6.72 1.86
CA CYS A 22 -7.00 -5.52 1.61
C CYS A 22 -7.64 -5.55 0.22
N ALA A 23 -8.92 -5.22 0.08
CA ALA A 23 -9.67 -5.13 -1.18
C ALA A 23 -8.99 -4.25 -2.24
N PHE A 24 -8.19 -3.27 -1.82
CA PHE A 24 -7.47 -2.35 -2.70
C PHE A 24 -6.03 -2.78 -3.03
N PHE A 25 -5.58 -3.95 -2.58
CA PHE A 25 -4.22 -4.42 -2.84
C PHE A 25 -4.16 -5.32 -4.08
N ASP A 26 -3.33 -4.91 -5.03
CA ASP A 26 -3.00 -5.63 -6.25
C ASP A 26 -1.51 -5.95 -6.29
N SER A 27 -1.17 -7.24 -6.40
CA SER A 27 0.21 -7.72 -6.57
C SER A 27 0.52 -8.09 -8.04
N GLY A 28 -0.26 -7.59 -8.99
CA GLY A 28 -0.04 -7.78 -10.42
C GLY A 28 1.09 -6.90 -10.93
N ALA A 29 2.23 -7.51 -11.29
CA ALA A 29 3.38 -6.78 -11.84
C ALA A 29 3.02 -5.97 -13.10
N ALA A 30 2.19 -6.52 -13.98
CA ALA A 30 1.70 -5.81 -15.16
C ALA A 30 0.86 -4.58 -14.80
N THR A 31 -0.01 -4.68 -13.79
CA THR A 31 -0.75 -3.52 -13.28
C THR A 31 0.22 -2.47 -12.76
N ILE A 32 1.19 -2.87 -11.93
CA ILE A 32 2.19 -1.96 -11.37
C ILE A 32 2.96 -1.23 -12.47
N GLU A 33 3.51 -1.95 -13.45
CA GLU A 33 4.27 -1.32 -14.53
C GLU A 33 3.41 -0.42 -15.42
N SER A 34 2.12 -0.75 -15.61
CA SER A 34 1.19 0.13 -16.33
C SER A 34 0.93 1.45 -15.59
N GLN A 35 0.98 1.44 -14.25
CA GLN A 35 0.79 2.64 -13.42
C GLN A 35 2.07 3.47 -13.27
N PHE A 36 3.23 2.85 -13.46
CA PHE A 36 4.54 3.52 -13.36
C PHE A 36 5.38 3.22 -14.61
N PRO A 37 5.24 4.00 -15.69
CA PRO A 37 5.93 3.77 -16.96
C PRO A 37 7.47 3.69 -16.87
N GLY A 38 8.06 4.22 -15.79
CA GLY A 38 9.50 4.12 -15.53
C GLY A 38 9.95 2.76 -14.96
N LEU A 39 9.05 1.95 -14.39
CA LEU A 39 9.41 0.65 -13.79
C LEU A 39 9.65 -0.44 -14.84
N SER A 40 9.04 -0.32 -16.03
CA SER A 40 9.13 -1.35 -17.08
C SER A 40 10.51 -1.46 -17.72
N SER A 41 11.27 -0.37 -17.77
CA SER A 41 12.62 -0.35 -18.38
C SER A 41 13.61 -1.32 -17.71
N LEU A 42 13.35 -1.74 -16.47
CA LEU A 42 14.19 -2.69 -15.72
C LEU A 42 13.37 -3.82 -15.07
N SER A 43 12.12 -4.04 -15.50
CA SER A 43 11.21 -5.03 -14.88
C SER A 43 11.05 -4.84 -13.36
N SER A 44 11.12 -3.60 -12.89
CA SER A 44 11.15 -3.29 -11.46
C SER A 44 9.81 -3.58 -10.79
N GLY A 45 8.68 -3.56 -11.53
CA GLY A 45 7.40 -3.99 -11.01
C GLY A 45 7.38 -5.48 -10.67
N TYR A 46 8.02 -6.31 -11.51
CA TYR A 46 8.19 -7.74 -11.22
C TYR A 46 9.12 -8.00 -10.03
N ALA A 47 10.20 -7.22 -9.90
CA ALA A 47 11.10 -7.32 -8.75
C ALA A 47 10.37 -7.00 -7.44
N SER A 48 9.59 -5.91 -7.41
CA SER A 48 8.75 -5.53 -6.27
C SER A 48 7.78 -6.65 -5.87
N VAL A 49 7.03 -7.21 -6.83
CA VAL A 49 6.08 -8.30 -6.54
C VAL A 49 6.78 -9.55 -6.00
N ARG A 50 7.96 -9.89 -6.53
CA ARG A 50 8.77 -11.03 -6.02
C ARG A 50 9.21 -10.83 -4.57
N ASP A 51 9.45 -9.59 -4.16
CA ASP A 51 9.78 -9.23 -2.77
C ASP A 51 8.53 -9.07 -1.87
N GLY A 52 7.34 -9.37 -2.41
CA GLY A 52 6.07 -9.30 -1.69
C GLY A 52 5.47 -7.90 -1.62
N ASP A 53 5.91 -6.97 -2.46
CA ASP A 53 5.28 -5.67 -2.60
C ASP A 53 4.03 -5.76 -3.48
N GLY A 54 3.18 -4.75 -3.38
CA GLY A 54 2.07 -4.55 -4.30
C GLY A 54 1.64 -3.09 -4.35
N LEU A 55 0.67 -2.83 -5.22
CA LEU A 55 0.03 -1.55 -5.39
C LEU A 55 -1.21 -1.46 -4.51
N CYS A 56 -1.31 -0.42 -3.69
CA CYS A 56 -2.60 0.03 -3.21
C CYS A 56 -3.27 0.87 -4.30
N THR A 57 -4.29 0.33 -4.96
CA THR A 57 -4.99 0.99 -6.08
C THR A 57 -5.75 2.23 -5.63
N LYS A 58 -6.15 2.30 -4.35
CA LYS A 58 -6.83 3.47 -3.77
C LYS A 58 -5.91 4.69 -3.64
N HIS A 59 -4.64 4.48 -3.28
CA HIS A 59 -3.66 5.54 -3.06
C HIS A 59 -2.62 5.66 -4.16
N LEU A 60 -2.66 4.77 -5.17
CA LEU A 60 -1.67 4.63 -6.23
C LEU A 60 -0.23 4.58 -5.67
N ARG A 61 -0.03 3.78 -4.61
CA ARG A 61 1.25 3.66 -3.90
C ARG A 61 1.75 2.21 -3.88
N LEU A 62 3.03 2.02 -4.21
CA LEU A 62 3.76 0.77 -3.98
C LEU A 62 4.14 0.62 -2.50
N LEU A 63 3.85 -0.55 -1.93
CA LEU A 63 4.06 -0.85 -0.51
C LEU A 63 4.18 -2.36 -0.24
N ARG A 64 4.74 -2.74 0.91
CA ARG A 64 4.85 -4.14 1.34
C ARG A 64 3.47 -4.74 1.58
N ALA A 65 3.28 -6.00 1.23
CA ALA A 65 2.11 -6.80 1.61
C ALA A 65 1.83 -6.80 3.13
N THR A 66 2.87 -6.67 3.95
CA THR A 66 2.80 -6.68 5.42
C THR A 66 2.47 -5.32 6.04
N SER A 67 2.46 -4.24 5.25
CA SER A 67 2.03 -2.92 5.72
C SER A 67 0.51 -2.88 5.93
N ALA A 68 0.00 -1.83 6.57
CA ALA A 68 -1.41 -1.49 6.54
C ALA A 68 -1.59 0.03 6.45
N CYS A 69 -2.84 0.46 6.25
CA CYS A 69 -3.21 1.88 6.30
C CYS A 69 -4.55 2.05 7.01
N ALA A 70 -4.84 3.29 7.38
CA ALA A 70 -6.11 3.71 7.99
C ALA A 70 -7.35 3.31 7.18
N GLU A 71 -7.19 3.16 5.86
CA GLU A 71 -8.26 2.88 4.90
C GLU A 71 -8.33 1.41 4.48
N PHE A 72 -7.73 0.52 5.27
CA PHE A 72 -7.82 -0.93 5.06
C PHE A 72 -9.29 -1.39 4.99
N ALA A 73 -9.61 -2.14 3.95
CA ALA A 73 -10.89 -2.84 3.80
C ALA A 73 -10.61 -4.31 3.52
N PRO A 74 -11.15 -5.27 4.28
CA PRO A 74 -10.89 -6.70 4.05
C PRO A 74 -11.44 -7.17 2.70
N LYS A 75 -10.72 -8.11 2.05
CA LYS A 75 -11.21 -8.92 0.92
C LYS A 75 -12.23 -9.96 1.37
#